data_AF-A0A9E2ZNE6-F1
#
_entry.id   AF-A0A9E2ZNE6-F1
#
_cell.length_a   1.000
_cell.length_b   1.000
_cell.length_c   1.000
_cell.angle_alpha   90.00
_cell.angle_beta   90.00
_cell.angle_gamma   90.00
#
_symmetry.space_group_name_H-M   'P 1'
#
loop_
_entity.id
_entity.type
_entity.pdbx_description
1 polymer ?
#
loop_
_entity_poly.entity_id
_entity_poly.type
_entity_poly.pdbx_seq_one_letter_code
_entity_poly.pdbx_strand_id
1 'polypeptide(L)'
;MSATVVGGWMHRGAVWLAVLLVALLAACSHHTTGSTTPPDRQPQLDELTQQLQKMPGVTSVTDKLVNDPDHGQVYFNVEVQLAGDVTGDQLAAITARYLDALRTVDYAPYKGNFRARRGFDYFAIDTSAPDIANTDQINRQAHSWVDLLREFPEATVYFRPTVVVAQGSSANQGDSHPSSGTITIPIDADYTAVATTFAALGTKFADLSSGEWKVIAGKSLGGGIETSGRLPNQAEIDVWNKLNGDQFIPHIDVMSIDSSGNGPPLWVSEGPQSADPDVAIRLARAHLPIVATLPLPILYTASDQMERRLDAHGRAVGPVAITIGGCTQRAYLPSPAEQELIDQYEKCHE
;
A
#
# COMPACT_ATOMS: atom_id res chain seq x y z
N MET A 1 84.92 -34.54 32.53
CA MET A 1 84.25 -35.23 31.41
C MET A 1 82.79 -35.41 31.75
N SER A 2 81.90 -34.89 30.89
CA SER A 2 80.47 -35.23 30.68
C SER A 2 79.49 -35.09 31.86
N ALA A 3 78.62 -34.08 31.85
CA ALA A 3 77.21 -34.07 31.36
C ALA A 3 76.22 -34.60 32.43
N THR A 4 75.09 -33.98 32.79
CA THR A 4 73.81 -33.86 32.03
C THR A 4 72.78 -33.16 32.97
N VAL A 5 72.17 -32.00 32.63
CA VAL A 5 70.77 -31.72 32.16
C VAL A 5 69.64 -32.20 33.12
N VAL A 6 68.96 -31.33 33.89
CA VAL A 6 67.69 -30.53 33.66
C VAL A 6 66.38 -31.32 33.74
N GLY A 7 65.44 -30.79 34.54
CA GLY A 7 64.05 -30.55 34.11
C GLY A 7 62.99 -31.56 34.54
N GLY A 8 61.98 -31.13 35.30
CA GLY A 8 60.85 -32.02 35.61
C GLY A 8 59.69 -31.44 36.41
N TRP A 9 59.29 -30.18 36.24
CA TRP A 9 58.09 -29.64 36.92
C TRP A 9 57.32 -28.63 36.06
N MET A 10 56.90 -28.97 34.84
CA MET A 10 55.99 -28.13 34.03
C MET A 10 55.16 -28.93 32.99
N HIS A 11 54.53 -30.07 33.35
CA HIS A 11 53.75 -30.85 32.37
C HIS A 11 52.33 -31.27 32.77
N ARG A 12 51.71 -30.63 33.78
CA ARG A 12 50.30 -30.94 34.14
C ARG A 12 49.28 -29.79 33.99
N GLY A 13 49.72 -28.57 33.69
CA GLY A 13 48.82 -27.44 33.42
C GLY A 13 48.45 -27.21 31.94
N ALA A 14 49.28 -27.67 31.00
CA ALA A 14 49.09 -27.37 29.58
C ALA A 14 48.04 -28.25 28.87
N VAL A 15 47.75 -29.45 29.39
CA VAL A 15 46.81 -30.38 28.75
C VAL A 15 45.35 -30.00 29.00
N TRP A 16 45.02 -29.44 30.17
CA TRP A 16 43.66 -29.00 30.48
C TRP A 16 43.26 -27.72 29.76
N LEU A 17 44.20 -26.81 29.49
CA LEU A 17 43.92 -25.60 28.70
C LEU A 17 43.69 -25.92 27.22
N ALA A 18 44.40 -26.89 26.65
CA ALA A 18 44.23 -27.28 25.24
C ALA A 18 42.89 -27.99 24.98
N VAL A 19 42.41 -28.81 25.93
CA VAL A 19 41.10 -29.48 25.80
C VAL A 19 39.95 -28.48 25.97
N LEU A 20 40.08 -27.49 26.86
CA LEU A 20 39.08 -26.43 26.99
C LEU A 20 39.06 -25.50 25.76
N LEU A 21 40.22 -25.18 25.18
CA LEU A 21 40.30 -24.34 23.98
C LEU A 21 39.75 -25.05 22.73
N VAL A 22 39.97 -26.36 22.57
CA VAL A 22 39.40 -27.13 21.46
C VAL A 22 37.88 -27.34 21.65
N ALA A 23 37.39 -27.49 22.88
CA ALA A 23 35.95 -27.56 23.16
C ALA A 23 35.25 -26.20 23.00
N LEU A 24 35.90 -25.08 23.34
CA LEU A 24 35.40 -23.72 23.09
C LEU A 24 35.50 -23.34 21.61
N LEU A 25 36.53 -23.79 20.89
CA LEU A 25 36.62 -23.59 19.44
C LEU A 25 35.65 -24.49 18.66
N ALA A 26 35.32 -25.69 19.17
CA ALA A 26 34.27 -26.55 18.62
C ALA A 26 32.85 -26.05 18.96
N ALA A 27 32.64 -25.43 20.13
CA ALA A 27 31.37 -24.79 20.49
C ALA A 27 31.17 -23.44 19.76
N CYS A 28 32.25 -22.73 19.42
CA CYS A 28 32.21 -21.52 18.59
C CYS A 28 32.12 -21.81 17.08
N SER A 29 32.19 -23.08 16.65
CA SER A 29 31.94 -23.49 15.25
C SER A 29 30.53 -24.08 15.04
N HIS A 30 29.61 -23.87 15.98
CA HIS A 30 28.16 -24.13 15.84
C HIS A 30 27.30 -22.86 15.75
N HIS A 31 27.92 -21.71 15.47
CA HIS A 31 27.25 -20.55 14.89
C HIS A 31 27.75 -20.27 13.48
N THR A 32 28.02 -21.32 12.70
CA THR A 32 27.64 -21.26 11.29
C THR A 32 26.12 -21.24 11.28
N THR A 33 25.55 -20.04 11.22
CA THR A 33 24.22 -19.86 10.61
C THR A 33 24.34 -20.44 9.21
N GLY A 34 24.08 -21.75 9.09
CA GLY A 34 23.93 -22.37 7.79
C GLY A 34 22.84 -21.58 7.11
N SER A 35 23.22 -20.76 6.13
CA SER A 35 22.30 -20.23 5.15
C SER A 35 21.76 -21.46 4.42
N THR A 36 20.79 -22.13 5.01
CA THR A 36 20.04 -23.18 4.34
C THR A 36 19.34 -22.46 3.22
N THR A 37 19.89 -22.56 2.01
CA THR A 37 19.26 -22.08 0.79
C THR A 37 17.81 -22.55 0.83
N PRO A 38 16.83 -21.63 0.71
CA PRO A 38 15.43 -21.99 0.63
C PRO A 38 15.22 -23.17 -0.33
N PRO A 39 14.36 -24.16 0.02
CA PRO A 39 14.08 -25.27 -0.87
C PRO A 39 13.62 -24.77 -2.22
N ASP A 40 14.16 -25.34 -3.31
CA ASP A 40 13.68 -25.00 -4.64
C ASP A 40 12.20 -25.39 -4.79
N ARG A 41 11.35 -24.40 -5.08
CA ARG A 41 9.91 -24.58 -5.30
C ARG A 41 9.49 -24.43 -6.76
N GLN A 42 10.45 -24.35 -7.69
CA GLN A 42 10.14 -24.21 -9.12
C GLN A 42 9.25 -25.35 -9.63
N PRO A 43 9.45 -26.64 -9.28
CA PRO A 43 8.57 -27.70 -9.79
C PRO A 43 7.11 -27.55 -9.35
N GLN A 44 6.85 -27.11 -8.12
CA GLN A 44 5.50 -26.86 -7.62
C GLN A 44 4.87 -25.63 -8.27
N LEU A 45 5.68 -24.60 -8.56
CA LEU A 45 5.24 -23.41 -9.27
C LEU A 45 4.89 -23.73 -10.73
N ASP A 46 5.71 -24.54 -11.42
CA ASP A 46 5.46 -25.03 -12.78
C ASP A 46 4.14 -25.82 -12.85
N GLU A 47 3.88 -26.68 -11.86
CA GLU A 47 2.63 -27.43 -11.77
C GLU A 47 1.43 -26.50 -11.61
N LEU A 48 1.51 -25.53 -10.69
CA LEU A 48 0.48 -24.52 -10.50
C LEU A 48 0.22 -23.72 -11.79
N THR A 49 1.28 -23.25 -12.45
CA THR A 49 1.20 -22.53 -13.73
C THR A 49 0.49 -23.35 -14.80
N GLN A 50 0.82 -24.64 -14.94
CA GLN A 50 0.15 -25.53 -15.88
C GLN A 50 -1.32 -25.77 -15.54
N GLN A 51 -1.68 -25.82 -14.26
CA GLN A 51 -3.06 -25.95 -13.82
C GLN A 51 -3.85 -24.67 -14.15
N LEU A 52 -3.33 -23.49 -13.81
CA LEU A 52 -3.95 -22.20 -14.09
C LEU A 52 -4.10 -21.95 -15.59
N GLN A 53 -3.09 -22.29 -16.40
CA GLN A 53 -3.11 -22.11 -17.86
C GLN A 53 -4.27 -22.85 -18.57
N LYS A 54 -4.77 -23.93 -17.96
CA LYS A 54 -5.88 -24.74 -18.50
C LYS A 54 -7.25 -24.24 -18.04
N MET A 55 -7.31 -23.22 -17.17
CA MET A 55 -8.57 -22.75 -16.61
C MET A 55 -9.33 -21.85 -17.62
N PRO A 56 -10.66 -21.93 -17.66
CA PRO A 56 -11.46 -21.04 -18.50
C PRO A 56 -11.22 -19.56 -18.16
N GLY A 57 -11.14 -18.72 -19.18
CA GLY A 57 -10.87 -17.28 -19.03
C GLY A 57 -9.38 -16.93 -18.93
N VAL A 58 -8.47 -17.91 -18.92
CA VAL A 58 -7.01 -17.68 -18.95
C VAL A 58 -6.49 -17.73 -20.40
N THR A 59 -5.71 -16.72 -20.79
CA THR A 59 -5.04 -16.64 -22.09
C THR A 59 -3.58 -17.06 -22.00
N SER A 60 -2.86 -16.59 -20.97
CA SER A 60 -1.50 -17.04 -20.66
C SER A 60 -1.21 -16.97 -19.16
N VAL A 61 -0.25 -17.75 -18.70
CA VAL A 61 0.29 -17.69 -17.35
C VAL A 61 1.81 -17.65 -17.44
N THR A 62 2.42 -16.79 -16.64
CA THR A 62 3.87 -16.74 -16.44
C THR A 62 4.18 -16.79 -14.98
N ASP A 63 5.23 -17.50 -14.61
CA ASP A 63 5.76 -17.49 -13.26
C ASP A 63 7.21 -17.01 -13.22
N LYS A 64 7.64 -16.66 -12.00
CA LYS A 64 9.03 -16.35 -11.70
C LYS A 64 9.31 -16.71 -10.25
N LEU A 65 10.29 -17.56 -10.01
CA LEU A 65 10.85 -17.81 -8.68
C LEU A 65 12.23 -17.15 -8.57
N VAL A 66 12.45 -16.42 -7.48
CA VAL A 66 13.76 -15.85 -7.15
C VAL A 66 14.17 -16.36 -5.78
N ASN A 67 15.34 -16.98 -5.73
CA ASN A 67 15.94 -17.57 -4.55
C ASN A 67 17.34 -16.99 -4.32
N ASP A 68 17.38 -15.73 -3.88
CA ASP A 68 18.62 -15.01 -3.61
C ASP A 68 18.54 -14.39 -2.20
N PRO A 69 18.73 -15.22 -1.15
CA PRO A 69 18.65 -14.77 0.24
C PRO A 69 19.75 -13.76 0.59
N ASP A 70 20.91 -13.81 -0.05
CA ASP A 70 22.04 -12.91 0.21
C ASP A 70 21.72 -11.46 -0.17
N HIS A 71 20.84 -11.27 -1.16
CA HIS A 71 20.33 -9.95 -1.55
C HIS A 71 18.89 -9.69 -1.07
N GLY A 72 18.36 -10.53 -0.18
CA GLY A 72 17.00 -10.40 0.37
C GLY A 72 15.87 -10.62 -0.65
N GLN A 73 16.16 -11.26 -1.78
CA GLN A 73 15.20 -11.52 -2.85
C GLN A 73 14.75 -12.98 -2.80
N VAL A 74 13.77 -13.27 -1.95
CA VAL A 74 13.15 -14.60 -1.86
C VAL A 74 11.65 -14.46 -2.08
N TYR A 75 11.22 -14.66 -3.32
CA TYR A 75 9.83 -14.49 -3.74
C TYR A 75 9.46 -15.38 -4.92
N PHE A 76 8.16 -15.60 -5.11
CA PHE A 76 7.62 -16.10 -6.36
C PHE A 76 6.49 -15.19 -6.86
N ASN A 77 6.35 -15.09 -8.17
CA ASN A 77 5.29 -14.37 -8.84
C ASN A 77 4.54 -15.33 -9.76
N VAL A 78 3.21 -15.21 -9.80
CA VAL A 78 2.34 -15.84 -10.79
C VAL A 78 1.49 -14.74 -11.43
N GLU A 79 1.67 -14.54 -12.72
CA GLU A 79 0.92 -13.57 -13.51
C GLU A 79 0.03 -14.31 -14.50
N VAL A 80 -1.28 -14.11 -14.39
CA VAL A 80 -2.32 -14.71 -15.23
C VAL A 80 -2.91 -13.62 -16.12
N GLN A 81 -2.79 -13.78 -17.43
CA GLN A 81 -3.48 -12.92 -18.40
C GLN A 81 -4.88 -13.49 -18.66
N LEU A 82 -5.89 -12.66 -18.47
CA LEU A 82 -7.30 -13.03 -18.61
C LEU A 82 -7.82 -12.68 -20.01
N ALA A 83 -8.82 -13.43 -20.47
CA ALA A 83 -9.59 -13.10 -21.66
C ALA A 83 -10.43 -11.84 -21.43
N GLY A 84 -10.74 -11.11 -22.52
CA GLY A 84 -11.51 -9.86 -22.43
C GLY A 84 -12.94 -10.05 -21.90
N ASP A 85 -13.51 -11.23 -22.09
CA ASP A 85 -14.84 -11.66 -21.67
C ASP A 85 -14.84 -12.50 -20.38
N VAL A 86 -13.76 -12.45 -19.59
CA VAL A 86 -13.67 -13.18 -18.32
C VAL A 86 -14.85 -12.83 -17.40
N THR A 87 -15.42 -13.86 -16.79
CA THR A 87 -16.54 -13.75 -15.83
C THR A 87 -16.04 -13.74 -14.39
N GLY A 88 -16.89 -13.27 -13.47
CA GLY A 88 -16.59 -13.34 -12.03
C GLY A 88 -16.37 -14.77 -11.54
N ASP A 89 -17.19 -15.72 -11.99
CA ASP A 89 -17.06 -17.15 -11.65
C ASP A 89 -15.70 -17.72 -12.10
N GLN A 90 -15.25 -17.36 -13.30
CA GLN A 90 -13.96 -17.80 -13.83
C GLN A 90 -12.80 -17.23 -13.01
N LEU A 91 -12.82 -15.93 -12.68
CA LEU A 91 -11.76 -15.35 -11.86
C LEU A 91 -11.76 -15.94 -10.44
N ALA A 92 -12.93 -16.08 -9.81
CA ALA A 92 -13.04 -16.71 -8.49
C ALA A 92 -12.50 -18.16 -8.50
N ALA A 93 -12.73 -18.92 -9.56
CA ALA A 93 -12.15 -20.26 -9.70
C ALA A 93 -10.61 -20.22 -9.82
N ILE A 94 -10.06 -19.31 -10.63
CA ILE A 94 -8.60 -19.11 -10.77
C ILE A 94 -7.99 -18.74 -9.41
N THR A 95 -8.61 -17.82 -8.70
CA THR A 95 -8.20 -17.40 -7.36
C THR A 95 -8.27 -18.54 -6.36
N ALA A 96 -9.36 -19.31 -6.33
CA ALA A 96 -9.49 -20.47 -5.46
C ALA A 96 -8.41 -21.52 -5.71
N ARG A 97 -8.04 -21.75 -6.98
CA ARG A 97 -6.93 -22.67 -7.35
C ARG A 97 -5.59 -22.18 -6.81
N TYR A 98 -5.31 -20.88 -6.94
CA TYR A 98 -4.10 -20.28 -6.37
C TYR A 98 -4.05 -20.42 -4.84
N LEU A 99 -5.14 -20.10 -4.15
CA LEU A 99 -5.24 -20.20 -2.68
C LEU A 99 -5.10 -21.65 -2.19
N ASP A 100 -5.66 -22.62 -2.91
CA ASP A 100 -5.50 -24.05 -2.58
C ASP A 100 -4.04 -24.52 -2.74
N ALA A 101 -3.31 -23.98 -3.72
CA ALA A 101 -1.88 -24.27 -3.87
C ALA A 101 -1.06 -23.72 -2.69
N LEU A 102 -1.34 -22.49 -2.24
CA LEU A 102 -0.69 -21.92 -1.05
C LEU A 102 -0.92 -22.78 0.21
N ARG A 103 -2.11 -23.37 0.35
CA ARG A 103 -2.45 -24.22 1.50
C ARG A 103 -1.78 -25.60 1.46
N THR A 104 -1.54 -26.13 0.27
CA THR A 104 -1.08 -27.51 0.08
C THR A 104 0.43 -27.65 -0.11
N VAL A 105 1.10 -26.57 -0.49
CA VAL A 105 2.55 -26.50 -0.66
C VAL A 105 3.13 -25.51 0.32
N ASP A 106 4.16 -25.93 1.06
CA ASP A 106 4.93 -25.02 1.91
C ASP A 106 5.86 -24.15 1.06
N TYR A 107 5.36 -23.00 0.62
CA TYR A 107 6.14 -21.98 -0.09
C TYR A 107 7.00 -21.12 0.84
N ALA A 108 7.06 -21.37 2.15
CA ALA A 108 8.01 -20.65 3.00
C ALA A 108 9.45 -20.95 2.55
N PRO A 109 10.37 -19.95 2.60
CA PRO A 109 10.20 -18.57 3.06
C PRO A 109 9.88 -17.56 1.95
N TYR A 110 9.43 -18.00 0.77
CA TYR A 110 9.17 -17.11 -0.36
C TYR A 110 7.97 -16.20 -0.11
N LYS A 111 8.10 -14.92 -0.48
CA LYS A 111 6.95 -14.01 -0.60
C LYS A 111 6.18 -14.30 -1.88
N GLY A 112 4.87 -14.51 -1.78
CA GLY A 112 4.01 -14.85 -2.91
C GLY A 112 3.33 -13.62 -3.48
N ASN A 113 3.31 -13.49 -4.81
CA ASN A 113 2.53 -12.47 -5.50
C ASN A 113 1.75 -13.12 -6.63
N PHE A 114 0.43 -13.07 -6.56
CA PHE A 114 -0.46 -13.44 -7.66
C PHE A 114 -1.06 -12.20 -8.29
N ARG A 115 -1.09 -12.14 -9.62
CA ARG A 115 -1.74 -11.07 -10.39
C ARG A 115 -2.53 -11.64 -11.54
N ALA A 116 -3.84 -11.42 -11.55
CA ALA A 116 -4.68 -11.67 -12.70
C ALA A 116 -4.91 -10.34 -13.44
N ARG A 117 -4.66 -10.29 -14.75
CA ARG A 117 -4.66 -9.04 -15.54
C ARG A 117 -5.62 -9.11 -16.70
N ARG A 118 -6.22 -7.98 -17.03
CA ARG A 118 -6.99 -7.80 -18.26
C ARG A 118 -6.56 -6.48 -18.89
N GLY A 119 -5.62 -6.55 -19.83
CA GLY A 119 -4.98 -5.34 -20.36
C GLY A 119 -4.18 -4.64 -19.26
N PHE A 120 -4.52 -3.39 -18.94
CA PHE A 120 -3.88 -2.65 -17.86
C PHE A 120 -4.45 -3.00 -16.49
N ASP A 121 -5.73 -3.39 -16.39
CA ASP A 121 -6.42 -3.75 -15.15
C ASP A 121 -5.76 -4.94 -14.44
N TYR A 122 -5.76 -4.95 -13.10
CA TYR A 122 -5.35 -6.16 -12.37
C TYR A 122 -6.04 -6.37 -11.01
N PHE A 123 -6.19 -7.64 -10.69
CA PHE A 123 -6.54 -8.18 -9.38
C PHE A 123 -5.30 -8.86 -8.78
N ALA A 124 -4.88 -8.45 -7.59
CA ALA A 124 -3.63 -8.95 -6.98
C ALA A 124 -3.84 -9.53 -5.58
N ILE A 125 -3.15 -10.63 -5.28
CA ILE A 125 -3.06 -11.23 -3.94
C ILE A 125 -1.57 -11.30 -3.60
N ASP A 126 -1.14 -10.48 -2.65
CA ASP A 126 0.27 -10.33 -2.26
C ASP A 126 0.51 -11.03 -0.91
N THR A 127 0.39 -12.36 -0.90
CA THR A 127 0.68 -13.19 0.28
C THR A 127 1.20 -14.56 -0.13
N SER A 128 2.02 -15.16 0.72
CA SER A 128 2.39 -16.58 0.66
C SER A 128 1.93 -17.35 1.89
N ALA A 129 1.11 -16.75 2.75
CA ALA A 129 0.63 -17.41 3.95
C ALA A 129 -0.22 -18.64 3.58
N PRO A 130 0.09 -19.84 4.10
CA PRO A 130 -0.72 -21.03 3.83
C PRO A 130 -2.07 -21.00 4.56
N ASP A 131 -2.15 -20.26 5.66
CA ASP A 131 -3.30 -20.25 6.58
C ASP A 131 -4.19 -19.02 6.41
N ILE A 132 -4.68 -18.77 5.19
CA ILE A 132 -5.61 -17.67 4.92
C ILE A 132 -7.00 -18.05 5.44
N ALA A 133 -7.50 -17.28 6.41
CA ALA A 133 -8.73 -17.56 7.14
C ALA A 133 -10.02 -17.12 6.40
N ASN A 134 -9.91 -16.29 5.36
CA ASN A 134 -11.03 -15.63 4.70
C ASN A 134 -11.10 -15.88 3.18
N THR A 135 -10.71 -17.07 2.71
CA THR A 135 -10.68 -17.44 1.27
C THR A 135 -12.02 -17.20 0.54
N ASP A 136 -13.15 -17.47 1.19
CA ASP A 136 -14.48 -17.19 0.63
C ASP A 136 -14.71 -15.69 0.36
N GLN A 137 -14.19 -14.81 1.23
CA GLN A 137 -14.26 -13.37 1.02
C GLN A 137 -13.39 -12.94 -0.17
N ILE A 138 -12.17 -13.48 -0.27
CA ILE A 138 -11.27 -13.21 -1.40
C ILE A 138 -11.93 -13.61 -2.72
N ASN A 139 -12.55 -14.79 -2.78
CA ASN A 139 -13.27 -15.25 -3.96
C ASN A 139 -14.46 -14.35 -4.30
N ARG A 140 -15.26 -13.91 -3.31
CA ARG A 140 -16.33 -12.92 -3.55
C ARG A 140 -15.79 -11.62 -4.12
N GLN A 141 -14.69 -11.10 -3.58
CA GLN A 141 -14.10 -9.86 -4.06
C GLN A 141 -13.46 -10.01 -5.46
N ALA A 142 -13.10 -11.22 -5.88
CA ALA A 142 -12.75 -11.50 -7.27
C ALA A 142 -13.95 -11.29 -8.21
N HIS A 143 -15.17 -11.69 -7.81
CA HIS A 143 -16.38 -11.32 -8.56
C HIS A 143 -16.56 -9.80 -8.60
N SER A 144 -16.45 -9.14 -7.45
CA SER A 144 -16.62 -7.70 -7.33
C SER A 144 -15.64 -6.94 -8.23
N TRP A 145 -14.40 -7.43 -8.39
CA TRP A 145 -13.45 -6.83 -9.34
C TRP A 145 -13.91 -6.94 -10.79
N VAL A 146 -14.36 -8.12 -11.26
CA VAL A 146 -14.90 -8.24 -12.63
C VAL A 146 -16.16 -7.37 -12.82
N ASP A 147 -16.96 -7.18 -11.77
CA ASP A 147 -18.12 -6.29 -11.80
C ASP A 147 -17.69 -4.80 -11.86
N LEU A 148 -16.63 -4.39 -11.15
CA LEU A 148 -16.03 -3.05 -11.28
C LEU A 148 -15.55 -2.78 -12.70
N LEU A 149 -14.94 -3.78 -13.33
CA LEU A 149 -14.50 -3.70 -14.73
C LEU A 149 -15.64 -3.51 -15.73
N ARG A 150 -16.86 -3.93 -15.39
CA ARG A 150 -18.07 -3.72 -16.20
C ARG A 150 -18.75 -2.39 -15.89
N GLU A 151 -18.70 -1.96 -14.63
CA GLU A 151 -19.21 -0.66 -14.20
C GLU A 151 -18.38 0.50 -14.76
N PHE A 152 -17.05 0.34 -14.82
CA PHE A 152 -16.11 1.37 -15.25
C PHE A 152 -15.28 0.90 -16.46
N PRO A 153 -15.89 0.68 -17.63
CA PRO A 153 -15.24 0.01 -18.76
C PRO A 153 -14.10 0.82 -19.39
N GLU A 154 -14.07 2.14 -19.18
CA GLU A 154 -13.02 3.03 -19.70
C GLU A 154 -11.95 3.35 -18.64
N ALA A 155 -12.20 3.05 -17.37
CA ALA A 155 -11.23 3.26 -16.30
C ALA A 155 -10.19 2.14 -16.26
N THR A 156 -9.02 2.44 -15.70
CA THR A 156 -8.08 1.41 -15.26
C THR A 156 -8.36 1.06 -13.80
N VAL A 157 -8.59 -0.21 -13.50
CA VAL A 157 -8.96 -0.70 -12.17
C VAL A 157 -7.90 -1.65 -11.62
N TYR A 158 -7.29 -1.26 -10.50
CA TYR A 158 -6.41 -2.09 -9.70
C TYR A 158 -7.09 -2.46 -8.40
N PHE A 159 -7.04 -3.71 -8.01
CA PHE A 159 -7.69 -4.16 -6.78
C PHE A 159 -6.90 -5.26 -6.07
N ARG A 160 -6.89 -5.16 -4.75
CA ARG A 160 -6.35 -6.14 -3.80
C ARG A 160 -7.46 -6.50 -2.82
N PRO A 161 -7.77 -7.79 -2.64
CA PRO A 161 -8.79 -8.22 -1.71
C PRO A 161 -8.33 -8.07 -0.27
N THR A 162 -9.25 -8.20 0.68
CA THR A 162 -8.93 -8.34 2.09
C THR A 162 -8.27 -9.69 2.32
N VAL A 163 -7.12 -9.70 2.99
CA VAL A 163 -6.43 -10.93 3.40
C VAL A 163 -6.37 -10.98 4.93
N VAL A 164 -6.85 -12.07 5.50
CA VAL A 164 -6.75 -12.36 6.93
C VAL A 164 -5.99 -13.67 7.10
N VAL A 165 -4.83 -13.62 7.74
CA VAL A 165 -4.03 -14.80 8.07
C VAL A 165 -4.39 -15.26 9.49
N ALA A 166 -4.53 -16.58 9.68
CA ALA A 166 -4.90 -17.16 10.97
C ALA A 166 -3.88 -16.84 12.07
N GLN A 167 -4.37 -16.55 13.29
CA GLN A 167 -3.50 -16.31 14.44
C GLN A 167 -2.66 -17.55 14.76
N GLY A 168 -1.35 -17.36 14.92
CA GLY A 168 -0.39 -18.44 15.21
C GLY A 168 0.31 -19.03 13.98
N SER A 169 -0.04 -18.58 12.77
CA SER A 169 0.74 -18.87 11.57
C SER A 169 2.14 -18.25 11.69
N SER A 170 3.17 -18.97 11.23
CA SER A 170 4.55 -18.45 11.12
C SER A 170 4.72 -17.43 10.00
N ALA A 171 3.64 -17.13 9.27
CA ALA A 171 3.58 -16.04 8.30
C ALA A 171 3.86 -14.69 8.98
N ASN A 172 4.44 -13.74 8.23
CA ASN A 172 4.76 -12.44 8.79
C ASN A 172 3.43 -11.74 9.13
N GLN A 173 3.32 -11.13 10.32
CA GLN A 173 2.11 -10.38 10.71
C GLN A 173 1.69 -9.29 9.69
N GLY A 174 2.60 -8.89 8.78
CA GLY A 174 2.34 -7.99 7.66
C GLY A 174 1.59 -8.59 6.47
N ASP A 175 1.26 -9.88 6.48
CA ASP A 175 0.55 -10.54 5.37
C ASP A 175 -0.98 -10.36 5.45
N SER A 176 -1.52 -9.91 6.60
CA SER A 176 -2.93 -9.52 6.72
C SER A 176 -3.11 -8.04 6.37
N HIS A 177 -4.12 -7.71 5.57
CA HIS A 177 -4.41 -6.34 5.18
C HIS A 177 -5.88 -6.15 4.78
N PRO A 178 -6.44 -4.93 4.91
CA PRO A 178 -7.74 -4.60 4.33
C PRO A 178 -7.70 -4.68 2.80
N SER A 179 -8.86 -4.73 2.15
CA SER A 179 -8.91 -4.57 0.69
C SER A 179 -8.44 -3.17 0.29
N SER A 180 -7.74 -3.05 -0.82
CA SER A 180 -7.35 -1.75 -1.39
C SER A 180 -7.61 -1.71 -2.90
N GLY A 181 -7.98 -0.55 -3.41
CA GLY A 181 -8.29 -0.36 -4.83
C GLY A 181 -7.86 0.98 -5.38
N THR A 182 -7.54 1.03 -6.66
CA THR A 182 -7.32 2.26 -7.41
C THR A 182 -8.16 2.23 -8.68
N ILE A 183 -8.93 3.30 -8.92
CA ILE A 183 -9.67 3.52 -10.16
C ILE A 183 -9.14 4.79 -10.79
N THR A 184 -8.47 4.65 -11.93
CA THR A 184 -7.99 5.78 -12.73
C THR A 184 -8.98 6.02 -13.85
N ILE A 185 -9.69 7.14 -13.79
CA ILE A 185 -10.70 7.55 -14.77
C ILE A 185 -9.99 8.09 -16.03
N PRO A 186 -10.56 7.92 -17.25
CA PRO A 186 -10.01 8.49 -18.48
C PRO A 186 -9.60 9.96 -18.42
N ILE A 187 -8.62 10.35 -19.25
CA ILE A 187 -8.02 11.70 -19.28
C ILE A 187 -8.99 12.82 -19.67
N ASP A 188 -10.00 12.48 -20.44
CA ASP A 188 -11.04 13.37 -20.93
C ASP A 188 -12.25 13.48 -19.98
N ALA A 189 -12.28 12.70 -18.90
CA ALA A 189 -13.37 12.74 -17.94
C ALA A 189 -13.36 14.00 -17.06
N ASP A 190 -14.55 14.42 -16.64
CA ASP A 190 -14.73 15.52 -15.71
C ASP A 190 -14.40 15.13 -14.25
N TYR A 191 -14.04 16.09 -13.39
CA TYR A 191 -13.74 15.82 -11.97
C TYR A 191 -14.95 15.22 -11.22
N THR A 192 -16.17 15.51 -11.69
CA THR A 192 -17.42 14.92 -11.17
C THR A 192 -17.49 13.40 -11.36
N ALA A 193 -16.68 12.82 -12.26
CA ALA A 193 -16.57 11.38 -12.42
C ALA A 193 -15.97 10.71 -11.17
N VAL A 194 -15.11 11.39 -10.41
CA VAL A 194 -14.58 10.89 -9.13
C VAL A 194 -15.71 10.69 -8.13
N ALA A 195 -16.56 11.71 -7.95
CA ALA A 195 -17.73 11.65 -7.07
C ALA A 195 -18.72 10.57 -7.50
N THR A 196 -18.98 10.46 -8.81
CA THR A 196 -19.86 9.43 -9.39
C THR A 196 -19.32 8.02 -9.13
N THR A 197 -18.00 7.84 -9.21
CA THR A 197 -17.34 6.56 -8.93
C THR A 197 -17.51 6.16 -7.47
N PHE A 198 -17.32 7.09 -6.52
CA PHE A 198 -17.57 6.80 -5.09
C PHE A 198 -19.03 6.50 -4.77
N ALA A 199 -19.97 7.20 -5.42
CA ALA A 199 -21.39 6.88 -5.29
C ALA A 199 -21.72 5.47 -5.81
N ALA A 200 -21.14 5.07 -6.94
CA ALA A 200 -21.28 3.71 -7.48
C ALA A 200 -20.65 2.66 -6.55
N LEU A 201 -19.44 2.91 -6.02
CA LEU A 201 -18.81 2.06 -5.00
C LEU A 201 -19.72 1.84 -3.79
N GLY A 202 -20.30 2.92 -3.24
CA GLY A 202 -21.15 2.83 -2.05
C GLY A 202 -22.50 2.15 -2.28
N THR A 203 -23.04 2.20 -3.50
CA THR A 203 -24.38 1.68 -3.82
C THR A 203 -24.37 0.28 -4.42
N LYS A 204 -23.34 -0.06 -5.21
CA LYS A 204 -23.23 -1.32 -5.96
C LYS A 204 -22.22 -2.30 -5.37
N PHE A 205 -21.25 -1.82 -4.59
CA PHE A 205 -20.12 -2.62 -4.10
C PHE A 205 -19.96 -2.50 -2.57
N ALA A 206 -21.05 -2.76 -1.84
CA ALA A 206 -21.09 -2.61 -0.39
C ALA A 206 -20.07 -3.50 0.36
N ASP A 207 -19.66 -4.63 -0.22
CA ASP A 207 -18.61 -5.50 0.33
C ASP A 207 -17.20 -4.90 0.23
N LEU A 208 -17.03 -3.81 -0.53
CA LEU A 208 -15.77 -3.10 -0.73
C LEU A 208 -15.70 -1.75 0.00
N SER A 209 -16.79 -1.31 0.64
CA SER A 209 -16.95 0.06 1.13
C SER A 209 -16.05 0.41 2.34
N SER A 210 -15.54 -0.60 3.04
CA SER A 210 -14.61 -0.42 4.17
C SER A 210 -13.14 -0.56 3.76
N GLY A 211 -12.87 -0.77 2.47
CA GLY A 211 -11.52 -0.86 1.93
C GLY A 211 -10.84 0.50 1.84
N GLU A 212 -9.58 0.46 1.44
CA GLU A 212 -8.83 1.64 1.01
C GLU A 212 -9.08 1.90 -0.47
N TRP A 213 -9.43 3.13 -0.84
CA TRP A 213 -9.77 3.47 -2.21
C TRP A 213 -9.06 4.73 -2.64
N LYS A 214 -8.46 4.69 -3.83
CA LYS A 214 -7.97 5.87 -4.55
C LYS A 214 -8.73 5.99 -5.86
N VAL A 215 -9.49 7.06 -6.05
CA VAL A 215 -10.11 7.37 -7.35
C VAL A 215 -9.50 8.66 -7.88
N ILE A 216 -8.91 8.58 -9.07
CA ILE A 216 -8.12 9.65 -9.67
C ILE A 216 -8.80 10.08 -10.97
N ALA A 217 -9.04 11.39 -11.12
CA ALA A 217 -9.47 11.95 -12.40
C ALA A 217 -8.29 11.97 -13.38
N GLY A 218 -8.54 11.65 -14.66
CA GLY A 218 -7.45 11.55 -15.63
C GLY A 218 -6.95 12.87 -16.20
N LYS A 219 -7.58 14.03 -15.94
CA LYS A 219 -7.18 15.32 -16.55
C LYS A 219 -5.68 15.59 -16.35
N SER A 220 -5.09 16.42 -17.20
CA SER A 220 -3.77 17.06 -16.98
C SER A 220 -3.70 17.90 -15.68
N LEU A 221 -4.85 18.02 -14.99
CA LEU A 221 -5.13 18.66 -13.71
C LEU A 221 -5.78 17.68 -12.71
N GLY A 222 -5.56 16.37 -12.87
CA GLY A 222 -6.39 15.31 -12.31
C GLY A 222 -6.24 15.11 -10.81
N GLY A 223 -7.13 15.74 -10.06
CA GLY A 223 -7.27 15.52 -8.63
C GLY A 223 -7.84 14.13 -8.32
N GLY A 224 -7.70 13.68 -7.08
CA GLY A 224 -8.33 12.45 -6.61
C GLY A 224 -8.83 12.50 -5.18
N ILE A 225 -9.71 11.56 -4.84
CA ILE A 225 -10.05 11.29 -3.45
C ILE A 225 -9.43 9.95 -3.06
N GLU A 226 -8.75 9.96 -1.93
CA GLU A 226 -8.19 8.79 -1.26
C GLU A 226 -8.96 8.55 0.04
N THR A 227 -9.36 7.32 0.30
CA THR A 227 -10.07 6.96 1.53
C THR A 227 -9.48 5.72 2.17
N SER A 228 -9.61 5.62 3.49
CA SER A 228 -9.34 4.41 4.26
C SER A 228 -10.49 4.14 5.22
N GLY A 229 -10.89 2.87 5.38
CA GLY A 229 -11.92 2.46 6.35
C GLY A 229 -13.37 2.86 6.03
N ARG A 230 -13.61 3.89 5.21
CA ARG A 230 -14.93 4.29 4.73
C ARG A 230 -14.86 5.00 3.37
N LEU A 231 -16.01 5.16 2.73
CA LEU A 231 -16.19 6.02 1.55
C LEU A 231 -16.51 7.48 1.97
N PRO A 232 -16.35 8.46 1.05
CA PRO A 232 -16.72 9.84 1.32
C PRO A 232 -18.24 9.97 1.59
N ASN A 233 -18.61 10.85 2.51
CA ASN A 233 -20.00 11.24 2.71
C ASN A 233 -20.41 12.37 1.76
N GLN A 234 -21.70 12.71 1.70
CA GLN A 234 -22.21 13.72 0.77
C GLN A 234 -21.60 15.11 1.00
N ALA A 235 -21.34 15.53 2.25
CA ALA A 235 -20.76 16.83 2.52
C ALA A 235 -19.31 16.93 1.99
N GLU A 236 -18.53 15.85 2.17
CA GLU A 236 -17.17 15.74 1.64
C GLU A 236 -17.16 15.79 0.10
N ILE A 237 -18.09 15.07 -0.55
CA ILE A 237 -18.28 15.13 -2.01
C ILE A 237 -18.70 16.53 -2.48
N ASP A 238 -19.58 17.22 -1.75
CA ASP A 238 -20.03 18.56 -2.11
C ASP A 238 -18.89 19.59 -2.03
N VAL A 239 -18.02 19.46 -1.01
CA VAL A 239 -16.81 20.31 -0.92
C VAL A 239 -15.85 19.97 -2.05
N TRP A 240 -15.55 18.69 -2.29
CA TRP A 240 -14.71 18.26 -3.41
C TRP A 240 -15.14 18.89 -4.74
N ASN A 241 -16.44 18.82 -5.05
CA ASN A 241 -17.00 19.38 -6.29
C ASN A 241 -16.91 20.91 -6.34
N LYS A 242 -17.05 21.60 -5.20
CA LYS A 242 -16.92 23.07 -5.15
C LYS A 242 -15.49 23.54 -5.41
N LEU A 243 -14.50 22.88 -4.79
CA LEU A 243 -13.08 23.21 -4.97
C LEU A 243 -12.68 22.99 -6.43
N ASN A 244 -12.95 21.80 -6.97
CA ASN A 244 -12.62 21.48 -8.37
C ASN A 244 -13.43 22.32 -9.38
N GLY A 245 -14.62 22.79 -9.00
CA GLY A 245 -15.46 23.66 -9.81
C GLY A 245 -14.97 25.11 -9.88
N ASP A 246 -14.29 25.61 -8.84
CA ASP A 246 -13.66 26.92 -8.85
C ASP A 246 -12.28 26.83 -9.50
N GLN A 247 -12.17 27.09 -10.80
CA GLN A 247 -10.89 27.11 -11.51
C GLN A 247 -10.42 28.52 -11.83
N PHE A 248 -10.80 29.54 -11.04
CA PHE A 248 -10.32 30.91 -11.23
C PHE A 248 -8.79 31.00 -11.11
N ILE A 249 -8.22 30.26 -10.14
CA ILE A 249 -6.79 29.94 -10.09
C ILE A 249 -6.67 28.49 -10.57
N PRO A 250 -5.98 28.18 -11.68
CA PRO A 250 -5.81 26.79 -12.11
C PRO A 250 -5.06 25.96 -11.06
N HIS A 251 -5.68 24.88 -10.61
CA HIS A 251 -5.11 23.98 -9.60
C HIS A 251 -5.67 22.57 -9.72
N ILE A 252 -5.09 21.68 -8.92
CA ILE A 252 -5.49 20.28 -8.79
C ILE A 252 -5.84 20.05 -7.32
N ASP A 253 -6.87 19.29 -7.03
CA ASP A 253 -7.28 18.99 -5.66
C ASP A 253 -6.96 17.53 -5.30
N VAL A 254 -6.60 17.26 -4.05
CA VAL A 254 -6.56 15.90 -3.51
C VAL A 254 -7.23 15.93 -2.15
N MET A 255 -8.17 15.01 -1.93
CA MET A 255 -8.82 14.84 -0.63
C MET A 255 -8.49 13.47 -0.06
N SER A 256 -7.86 13.43 1.10
CA SER A 256 -7.58 12.20 1.83
C SER A 256 -8.51 12.09 3.04
N ILE A 257 -9.21 10.96 3.16
CA ILE A 257 -10.23 10.68 4.17
C ILE A 257 -9.80 9.49 5.03
N ASP A 258 -9.80 9.70 6.33
CA ASP A 258 -9.39 8.77 7.38
C ASP A 258 -8.01 8.13 7.10
N SER A 259 -7.14 8.86 6.38
CA SER A 259 -5.82 8.36 6.00
C SER A 259 -5.03 7.96 7.25
N SER A 260 -4.33 6.83 7.19
CA SER A 260 -3.70 6.15 8.34
C SER A 260 -2.46 6.87 8.91
N GLY A 261 -2.38 8.20 8.81
CA GLY A 261 -1.27 9.03 9.29
C GLY A 261 -1.55 9.68 10.65
N ASN A 262 -0.50 10.23 11.26
CA ASN A 262 -0.56 11.01 12.51
C ASN A 262 -1.20 12.43 12.33
N GLY A 263 -2.04 12.61 11.32
CA GLY A 263 -2.67 13.89 10.96
C GLY A 263 -4.17 13.91 11.25
N PRO A 264 -4.85 15.04 10.97
CA PRO A 264 -6.30 15.09 10.99
C PRO A 264 -6.94 14.01 10.10
N PRO A 265 -8.13 13.50 10.44
CA PRO A 265 -8.81 12.46 9.67
C PRO A 265 -9.17 12.92 8.27
N LEU A 266 -9.34 14.23 8.04
CA LEU A 266 -9.55 14.79 6.71
C LEU A 266 -8.38 15.69 6.32
N TRP A 267 -7.85 15.50 5.12
CA TRP A 267 -6.85 16.36 4.51
C TRP A 267 -7.30 16.79 3.11
N VAL A 268 -7.32 18.09 2.86
CA VAL A 268 -7.48 18.69 1.53
C VAL A 268 -6.16 19.31 1.11
N SER A 269 -5.62 18.86 -0.03
CA SER A 269 -4.38 19.35 -0.61
C SER A 269 -4.67 19.95 -1.98
N GLU A 270 -4.27 21.20 -2.19
CA GLU A 270 -4.49 21.91 -3.44
C GLU A 270 -3.16 22.28 -4.09
N GLY A 271 -3.08 22.04 -5.39
CA GLY A 271 -1.88 22.12 -6.20
C GLY A 271 -2.00 23.21 -7.25
N PRO A 272 -1.84 24.50 -6.93
CA PRO A 272 -1.86 25.55 -7.93
C PRO A 272 -0.78 25.29 -8.98
N GLN A 273 -1.11 25.54 -10.26
CA GLN A 273 -0.15 25.45 -11.36
C GLN A 273 0.79 26.68 -11.40
N SER A 274 1.40 27.00 -10.26
CA SER A 274 2.33 28.11 -10.09
C SER A 274 3.24 27.86 -8.90
N ALA A 275 4.53 28.13 -9.07
CA ALA A 275 5.52 28.12 -7.99
C ALA A 275 5.49 29.40 -7.11
N ASP A 276 4.66 30.38 -7.47
CA ASP A 276 4.52 31.63 -6.70
C ASP A 276 3.72 31.37 -5.39
N PRO A 277 4.33 31.54 -4.20
CA PRO A 277 3.65 31.32 -2.93
C PRO A 277 2.44 32.25 -2.71
N ASP A 278 2.40 33.42 -3.36
CA ASP A 278 1.24 34.32 -3.25
C ASP A 278 0.02 33.74 -3.99
N VAL A 279 0.22 32.88 -5.00
CA VAL A 279 -0.88 32.14 -5.65
C VAL A 279 -1.50 31.16 -4.67
N ALA A 280 -0.68 30.40 -3.93
CA ALA A 280 -1.14 29.48 -2.90
C ALA A 280 -1.93 30.20 -1.80
N ILE A 281 -1.46 31.36 -1.33
CA ILE A 281 -2.18 32.19 -0.35
C ILE A 281 -3.54 32.66 -0.88
N ARG A 282 -3.61 33.11 -2.15
CA ARG A 282 -4.88 33.53 -2.75
C ARG A 282 -5.87 32.38 -2.88
N LEU A 283 -5.38 31.21 -3.29
CA LEU A 283 -6.18 29.99 -3.38
C LEU A 283 -6.71 29.62 -1.99
N ALA A 284 -5.85 29.57 -0.97
CA ALA A 284 -6.23 29.31 0.41
C ALA A 284 -7.28 30.27 0.95
N ARG A 285 -7.14 31.58 0.69
CA ARG A 285 -8.15 32.58 1.10
C ARG A 285 -9.51 32.33 0.46
N ALA A 286 -9.55 31.84 -0.78
CA ALA A 286 -10.81 31.52 -1.46
C ALA A 286 -11.42 30.21 -0.94
N HIS A 287 -10.59 29.19 -0.69
CA HIS A 287 -11.06 27.82 -0.49
C HIS A 287 -11.19 27.39 0.97
N LEU A 288 -10.42 27.96 1.90
CA LEU A 288 -10.55 27.67 3.34
C LEU A 288 -11.99 27.87 3.88
N PRO A 289 -12.74 28.93 3.51
CA PRO A 289 -14.15 29.06 3.92
C PRO A 289 -15.05 27.90 3.46
N ILE A 290 -14.76 27.29 2.31
CA ILE A 290 -15.50 26.15 1.77
C ILE A 290 -15.14 24.89 2.57
N VAL A 291 -13.85 24.64 2.77
CA VAL A 291 -13.35 23.48 3.52
C VAL A 291 -13.78 23.51 4.99
N ALA A 292 -13.83 24.70 5.60
CA ALA A 292 -14.27 24.89 6.99
C ALA A 292 -15.73 24.50 7.27
N THR A 293 -16.51 24.12 6.25
CA THR A 293 -17.88 23.61 6.41
C THR A 293 -17.93 22.11 6.76
N LEU A 294 -16.81 21.40 6.64
CA LEU A 294 -16.72 19.98 6.97
C LEU A 294 -16.45 19.74 8.47
N PRO A 295 -16.66 18.50 8.96
CA PRO A 295 -16.32 18.14 10.33
C PRO A 295 -14.84 18.36 10.66
N LEU A 296 -14.57 19.07 11.76
CA LEU A 296 -13.22 19.39 12.23
C LEU A 296 -12.65 18.24 13.10
N PRO A 297 -11.32 18.06 13.17
CA PRO A 297 -10.27 18.87 12.54
C PRO A 297 -9.97 18.46 11.09
N ILE A 298 -9.49 19.42 10.29
CA ILE A 298 -9.13 19.22 8.87
C ILE A 298 -7.78 19.84 8.61
N LEU A 299 -6.88 19.10 7.95
CA LEU A 299 -5.67 19.69 7.39
C LEU A 299 -5.99 20.25 6.01
N TYR A 300 -5.64 21.51 5.76
CA TYR A 300 -5.64 22.13 4.45
C TYR A 300 -4.21 22.50 4.06
N THR A 301 -3.79 22.17 2.85
CA THR A 301 -2.48 22.58 2.31
C THR A 301 -2.63 23.10 0.88
N ALA A 302 -1.88 24.14 0.51
CA ALA A 302 -1.90 24.67 -0.85
C ALA A 302 -0.49 24.96 -1.38
N SER A 303 0.02 24.19 -2.34
CA SER A 303 1.37 24.42 -2.86
C SER A 303 1.61 23.84 -4.25
N ASP A 304 2.64 24.29 -4.94
CA ASP A 304 3.06 23.83 -6.28
C ASP A 304 3.49 22.35 -6.40
N GLN A 305 3.41 21.57 -5.31
CA GLN A 305 3.61 20.11 -5.34
C GLN A 305 2.50 19.45 -4.51
N MET A 306 1.79 18.54 -5.17
CA MET A 306 0.52 17.95 -4.72
C MET A 306 0.65 16.89 -3.63
N GLU A 307 1.78 16.18 -3.58
CA GLU A 307 1.97 15.00 -2.74
C GLU A 307 3.13 15.19 -1.76
N ARG A 308 3.01 14.62 -0.55
CA ARG A 308 4.06 14.55 0.49
C ARG A 308 4.51 15.91 1.05
N ARG A 309 3.55 16.75 1.43
CA ARG A 309 3.83 17.99 2.17
C ARG A 309 3.92 17.82 3.68
N LEU A 310 3.77 16.61 4.17
CA LEU A 310 4.19 16.22 5.52
C LEU A 310 5.56 15.53 5.41
N ASP A 311 6.52 15.97 6.23
CA ASP A 311 7.79 15.26 6.37
C ASP A 311 7.59 13.90 7.07
N ALA A 312 8.68 13.13 7.24
CA ALA A 312 8.64 11.84 7.93
C ALA A 312 8.12 11.93 9.38
N HIS A 313 8.04 13.12 9.97
CA HIS A 313 7.51 13.38 11.30
C HIS A 313 6.09 13.96 11.28
N GLY A 314 5.44 14.05 10.12
CA GLY A 314 4.09 14.60 9.99
C GLY A 314 4.03 16.13 9.98
N ARG A 315 5.15 16.84 9.73
CA ARG A 315 5.19 18.31 9.74
C ARG A 315 5.06 18.88 8.34
N ALA A 316 4.27 19.95 8.19
CA ALA A 316 4.10 20.65 6.92
C ALA A 316 5.43 21.26 6.42
N VAL A 317 5.74 21.10 5.13
CA VAL A 317 6.99 21.58 4.48
C VAL A 317 6.81 22.58 3.33
N GLY A 318 5.58 22.79 2.83
CA GLY A 318 5.28 23.64 1.69
C GLY A 318 4.46 24.87 2.09
N PRO A 319 4.43 25.92 1.25
CA PRO A 319 3.72 27.16 1.57
C PRO A 319 2.25 26.85 1.87
N VAL A 320 1.69 27.51 2.88
CA VAL A 320 0.32 27.32 3.38
C VAL A 320 0.00 25.89 3.83
N ALA A 321 0.01 25.70 5.13
CA ALA A 321 -0.63 24.56 5.77
C ALA A 321 -1.43 25.06 6.96
N ILE A 322 -2.70 24.71 7.05
CA ILE A 322 -3.64 25.20 8.07
C ILE A 322 -4.45 24.02 8.60
N THR A 323 -4.42 23.79 9.92
CA THR A 323 -5.31 22.80 10.56
C THR A 323 -6.55 23.54 11.07
N ILE A 324 -7.64 23.47 10.31
CA ILE A 324 -8.90 24.10 10.72
C ILE A 324 -9.40 23.40 11.98
N GLY A 325 -9.59 24.18 13.06
CA GLY A 325 -10.02 23.64 14.36
C GLY A 325 -8.92 22.89 15.13
N GLY A 326 -7.65 23.03 14.77
CA GLY A 326 -6.52 22.48 15.53
C GLY A 326 -5.23 23.27 15.26
N CYS A 327 -4.07 22.66 15.51
CA CYS A 327 -2.76 23.23 15.14
C CYS A 327 -2.11 22.47 14.00
N THR A 328 -1.52 23.18 13.05
CA THR A 328 -0.55 22.57 12.14
C THR A 328 0.85 22.60 12.75
N GLN A 329 1.51 21.44 12.75
CA GLN A 329 2.96 21.38 12.97
C GLN A 329 3.69 21.72 11.68
N ARG A 330 4.58 22.73 11.71
CA ARG A 330 5.32 23.22 10.53
C ARG A 330 6.81 23.01 10.70
N ALA A 331 7.50 22.71 9.60
CA ALA A 331 8.96 22.68 9.52
C ALA A 331 9.54 24.00 8.97
N TYR A 332 8.70 25.02 8.79
CA TYR A 332 9.05 26.34 8.25
C TYR A 332 8.38 27.46 9.05
N LEU A 333 8.81 28.70 8.80
CA LEU A 333 8.20 29.91 9.38
C LEU A 333 7.12 30.45 8.44
N PRO A 334 5.86 30.60 8.89
CA PRO A 334 4.78 31.16 8.09
C PRO A 334 5.09 32.58 7.58
N SER A 335 4.61 32.90 6.38
CA SER A 335 4.60 34.28 5.90
C SER A 335 3.58 35.13 6.69
N PRO A 336 3.65 36.48 6.69
CA PRO A 336 2.63 37.30 7.33
C PRO A 336 1.20 37.03 6.81
N ALA A 337 1.06 36.78 5.51
CA ALA A 337 -0.26 36.47 4.92
C ALA A 337 -0.76 35.07 5.29
N GLU A 338 0.14 34.11 5.50
CA GLU A 338 -0.22 32.80 6.06
C GLU A 338 -0.59 32.93 7.53
N GLN A 339 0.13 33.77 8.30
CA GLN A 339 -0.18 34.02 9.70
C GLN A 339 -1.60 34.55 9.90
N GLU A 340 -2.09 35.40 9.00
CA GLU A 340 -3.50 35.84 9.02
C GLU A 340 -4.49 34.65 8.88
N LEU A 341 -4.18 33.67 8.04
CA LEU A 341 -4.98 32.45 7.90
C LEU A 341 -4.88 31.58 9.15
N ILE A 342 -3.68 31.48 9.73
CA ILE A 342 -3.43 30.75 10.98
C ILE A 342 -4.31 31.32 12.09
N ASP A 343 -4.24 32.63 12.29
CA ASP A 343 -4.98 33.34 13.33
C ASP A 343 -6.50 33.21 13.15
N GLN A 344 -6.96 33.03 11.91
CA GLN A 344 -8.38 32.88 11.59
C GLN A 344 -8.91 31.45 11.79
N TYR A 345 -8.15 30.43 11.41
CA TYR A 345 -8.67 29.05 11.29
C TYR A 345 -8.07 28.05 12.28
N GLU A 346 -6.85 28.29 12.77
CA GLU A 346 -6.21 27.40 13.73
C GLU A 346 -6.70 27.68 15.16
N LYS A 347 -6.77 26.62 15.96
CA LYS A 347 -7.10 26.67 17.38
C LYS A 347 -6.01 25.96 18.16
N CYS A 348 -5.03 26.75 18.60
CA CYS A 348 -3.81 26.24 19.24
C CYS A 348 -3.74 26.34 20.76
N HIS A 349 -4.87 26.65 21.39
CA HIS A 349 -4.94 26.98 22.81
C HIS A 349 -5.96 26.14 23.59
N GLU A 350 -6.31 24.96 23.09
CA GLU A 350 -7.13 23.99 23.82
C GLU A 350 -6.29 22.81 24.30
#